data_AF-A0A7S2UR61-F1
#
_entry.id   AF-A0A7S2UR61-F1
#
_cell.length_a   1.000
_cell.length_b   1.000
_cell.length_c   1.000
_cell.angle_alpha   90.00
_cell.angle_beta   90.00
_cell.angle_gamma   90.00
#
_symmetry.space_group_name_H-M   'P 1'
#
loop_
_entity.id
_entity.type
_entity.pdbx_description
1 polymer ?
#
loop_
_entity_poly.entity_id
_entity_poly.type
_entity_poly.pdbx_seq_one_letter_code
_entity_poly.pdbx_strand_id
1 'polypeptide(L)'
;AIENGGSIDALINTPTMALISLSTMNLFIAILVLSLSCRHPFAESLAAGAGLASTTFTPLSSKIQKVTTTPSARVFVAGISHTCTEEMIKSTFSEFGAVQNILIVGQDEATKKRKRLPYCFVTFHDVSSAQRAIEAPKPCTNDDDASISSVYKEIQYAMPKEVRHRSNAGRAKEMERKTRIEEFSSETNLIVQVQSTHLDRMVEYLHRWNNNSQNNHQNTKGDNTVSDNSCRVLGSTNANSRNVSMLFLSCGNPQLVSRMLNTDPLLARAINKSYIVQTGLIEGNLATEQGCHTIANTLFDMTTQNKDVSSLRIQVFPPKHQSRLLQSFDGIINEDDSQQFTISPKGFSHMISVVEVYQYKGRGWEERQLQEDNRLYMVGISTASLELDVVDTNNRIADDSSGDDVSRAYYKLKEATETYEASRGILDQDLYKSIALDCGSAPGGWTKYLIERFHCPNVYSIDPGSLAPSVSTLKETRHLQMKIQDALPILLEDEGATGQVKIWVSDMCLHDMGEQVDHLLLAKKKGLLAPNAFFVLTLKCVVGHSKSAFDSQVEKIVDKLHITLSANVVGVETFHLFSNRSGERTVIGYIN
;
A
#
# COMPACT_ATOMS: atom_id res chain seq x y z
N ALA A 1 14.95 -23.82 55.82
CA ALA A 1 16.15 -24.25 56.56
C ALA A 1 16.57 -25.60 56.01
N ILE A 2 17.87 -25.75 55.69
CA ILE A 2 18.55 -26.86 54.98
C ILE A 2 18.28 -26.80 53.47
N GLU A 3 19.05 -26.13 52.59
CA GLU A 3 20.51 -26.04 52.29
C GLU A 3 21.14 -27.27 51.57
N ASN A 4 22.03 -26.91 50.62
CA ASN A 4 22.94 -27.70 49.76
C ASN A 4 22.35 -28.12 48.39
N GLY A 5 22.88 -27.73 47.21
CA GLY A 5 24.17 -27.14 46.84
C GLY A 5 25.06 -28.18 46.12
N GLY A 6 25.34 -27.96 44.82
CA GLY A 6 26.60 -28.39 44.20
C GLY A 6 26.58 -29.45 43.08
N SER A 7 26.96 -28.99 41.89
CA SER A 7 27.86 -29.60 40.88
C SER A 7 27.41 -30.75 39.95
N ILE A 8 27.17 -30.37 38.70
CA ILE A 8 27.80 -30.81 37.43
C ILE A 8 28.84 -31.95 37.57
N ASP A 9 28.59 -33.10 36.93
CA ASP A 9 29.43 -33.67 35.87
C ASP A 9 28.83 -34.91 35.15
N ALA A 10 28.97 -34.88 33.81
CA ALA A 10 29.08 -35.94 32.81
C ALA A 10 28.13 -37.18 32.80
N LEU A 11 27.34 -37.32 31.71
CA LEU A 11 27.48 -38.50 30.83
C LEU A 11 26.86 -38.30 29.43
N ILE A 12 27.67 -38.68 28.45
CA ILE A 12 27.43 -38.78 27.01
C ILE A 12 26.65 -40.08 26.70
N ASN A 13 25.53 -40.01 25.97
CA ASN A 13 25.23 -40.82 24.76
C ASN A 13 23.73 -41.02 24.40
N THR A 14 23.49 -40.91 23.08
CA THR A 14 22.36 -41.39 22.25
C THR A 14 21.01 -40.67 22.28
N PRO A 15 20.52 -40.12 21.13
CA PRO A 15 19.14 -39.75 20.95
C PRO A 15 18.33 -40.90 20.34
N THR A 16 17.22 -41.24 20.99
CA THR A 16 16.14 -42.07 20.48
C THR A 16 15.49 -41.42 19.26
N MET A 17 15.49 -42.14 18.14
CA MET A 17 14.70 -41.87 16.93
C MET A 17 13.20 -41.81 17.25
N ALA A 18 12.59 -40.64 17.08
CA ALA A 18 11.15 -40.50 16.91
C ALA A 18 10.86 -40.29 15.41
N LEU A 19 10.29 -41.32 14.78
CA LEU A 19 9.78 -41.28 13.41
C LEU A 19 8.57 -40.34 13.34
N ILE A 20 8.74 -39.20 12.68
CA ILE A 20 7.63 -38.33 12.28
C ILE A 20 7.36 -38.57 10.78
N SER A 21 6.16 -39.03 10.47
CA SER A 21 5.64 -39.17 9.10
C SER A 21 5.57 -37.79 8.42
N LEU A 22 6.46 -37.53 7.47
CA LEU A 22 6.49 -36.30 6.68
C LEU A 22 5.76 -36.50 5.35
N SER A 23 4.74 -35.68 5.11
CA SER A 23 4.07 -35.58 3.81
C SER A 23 4.98 -34.92 2.77
N THR A 24 4.72 -35.23 1.49
CA THR A 24 5.52 -34.86 0.31
C THR A 24 5.77 -33.35 0.12
N MET A 25 5.05 -32.49 0.84
CA MET A 25 5.23 -31.02 0.83
C MET A 25 6.47 -30.55 1.61
N ASN A 26 6.88 -31.27 2.66
CA ASN A 26 8.01 -30.84 3.51
C ASN A 26 9.39 -31.26 2.95
N LEU A 27 9.44 -32.26 2.07
CA LEU A 27 10.68 -32.65 1.39
C LEU A 27 11.12 -31.60 0.36
N PHE A 28 10.16 -30.94 -0.30
CA PHE A 28 10.44 -29.86 -1.25
C PHE A 28 10.98 -28.60 -0.56
N ILE A 29 10.46 -28.26 0.61
CA ILE A 29 10.95 -27.11 1.40
C ILE A 29 12.32 -27.42 1.99
N ALA A 30 12.57 -28.64 2.45
CA ALA A 30 13.89 -29.04 2.95
C ALA A 30 14.97 -29.01 1.85
N ILE A 31 14.65 -29.46 0.62
CA ILE A 31 15.57 -29.40 -0.53
C ILE A 31 15.82 -27.95 -0.98
N LEU A 32 14.79 -27.09 -0.96
CA LEU A 32 14.93 -25.67 -1.31
C LEU A 32 15.79 -24.92 -0.27
N VAL A 33 15.59 -25.18 1.03
CA VAL A 33 16.33 -24.54 2.12
C VAL A 33 17.79 -25.02 2.19
N LEU A 34 18.06 -26.30 1.89
CA LEU A 34 19.44 -26.81 1.81
C LEU A 34 20.20 -26.30 0.57
N SER A 35 19.50 -25.90 -0.50
CA SER A 35 20.12 -25.35 -1.71
C SER A 35 20.55 -23.88 -1.61
N LEU A 36 20.07 -23.15 -0.59
CA LEU A 36 20.28 -21.70 -0.45
C LEU A 36 21.32 -21.31 0.62
N SER A 37 21.92 -22.26 1.34
CA SER A 37 22.78 -21.92 2.50
C SER A 37 24.17 -22.58 2.56
N CYS A 38 24.68 -23.20 1.48
CA CYS A 38 26.06 -23.70 1.47
C CYS A 38 26.75 -23.43 0.13
N ARG A 39 27.62 -22.41 0.09
CA ARG A 39 28.66 -22.26 -0.95
C ARG A 39 29.96 -22.90 -0.44
N HIS A 40 30.30 -24.10 -0.91
CA HIS A 40 31.67 -24.61 -0.91
C HIS A 40 31.87 -25.55 -2.13
N PRO A 41 33.08 -25.64 -2.71
CA PRO A 41 33.31 -26.14 -4.05
C PRO A 41 33.48 -27.65 -4.03
N PHE A 42 32.40 -28.38 -4.27
CA PHE A 42 32.43 -29.81 -4.56
C PHE A 42 31.19 -30.22 -5.38
N ALA A 43 30.91 -29.47 -6.44
CA ALA A 43 29.78 -29.70 -7.34
C ALA A 43 30.20 -29.73 -8.81
N GLU A 44 31.42 -30.21 -9.09
CA GLU A 44 31.95 -30.31 -10.47
C GLU A 44 32.10 -31.76 -10.97
N SER A 45 31.47 -32.75 -10.32
CA SER A 45 31.54 -34.16 -10.75
C SER A 45 30.20 -34.87 -10.97
N LEU A 46 29.05 -34.17 -10.90
CA LEU A 46 27.73 -34.78 -11.19
C LEU A 46 26.97 -34.15 -12.36
N ALA A 47 27.63 -33.30 -13.17
CA ALA A 47 27.08 -32.71 -14.39
C ALA A 47 27.67 -33.30 -15.68
N ALA A 48 28.18 -34.53 -15.63
CA ALA A 48 28.63 -35.30 -16.80
C ALA A 48 27.77 -36.56 -16.93
N GLY A 49 26.56 -36.43 -17.48
CA GLY A 49 25.68 -37.59 -17.59
C GLY A 49 24.27 -37.34 -18.12
N ALA A 50 24.05 -36.38 -19.02
CA ALA A 50 22.89 -36.35 -19.90
C ALA A 50 23.11 -35.26 -20.95
N GLY A 51 23.68 -35.63 -22.10
CA GLY A 51 23.78 -34.72 -23.23
C GLY A 51 22.39 -34.34 -23.73
N LEU A 52 22.13 -33.04 -23.89
CA LEU A 52 21.17 -32.47 -24.83
C LEU A 52 21.52 -31.00 -25.06
N ALA A 53 21.48 -30.61 -26.32
CA ALA A 53 22.21 -29.48 -26.90
C ALA A 53 21.64 -28.09 -26.54
N SER A 54 22.57 -27.14 -26.54
CA SER A 54 22.36 -25.69 -26.64
C SER A 54 21.24 -25.32 -27.62
N THR A 55 20.21 -24.63 -27.13
CA THR A 55 19.34 -23.82 -27.97
C THR A 55 18.98 -22.53 -27.23
N THR A 56 19.45 -21.43 -27.83
CA THR A 56 19.16 -20.04 -27.51
C THR A 56 17.66 -19.78 -27.57
N PHE A 57 17.05 -19.34 -26.46
CA PHE A 57 15.67 -18.85 -26.45
C PHE A 57 15.62 -17.38 -26.86
N THR A 58 15.30 -17.15 -28.13
CA THR A 58 14.76 -15.88 -28.62
C THR A 58 13.30 -15.71 -28.19
N PRO A 59 12.82 -14.48 -27.90
CA PRO A 59 11.44 -14.27 -27.46
C PRO A 59 10.47 -14.50 -28.63
N LEU A 60 9.61 -15.51 -28.50
CA LEU A 60 8.61 -15.82 -29.52
C LEU A 60 7.44 -14.85 -29.42
N SER A 61 7.32 -14.00 -30.45
CA SER A 61 6.12 -13.25 -30.79
C SER A 61 4.92 -14.20 -30.91
N SER A 62 3.86 -13.90 -30.17
CA SER A 62 2.65 -14.72 -30.04
C SER A 62 1.80 -14.69 -31.33
N LYS A 63 2.13 -15.56 -32.29
CA LYS A 63 1.16 -15.94 -33.33
C LYS A 63 0.09 -16.84 -32.71
N ILE A 64 -1.16 -16.39 -32.81
CA ILE A 64 -2.38 -17.07 -32.36
C ILE A 64 -2.49 -18.42 -33.10
N GLN A 65 -2.35 -19.54 -32.37
CA GLN A 65 -2.79 -20.85 -32.86
C GLN A 65 -4.32 -20.92 -32.76
N LYS A 66 -4.98 -21.22 -33.89
CA LYS A 66 -6.43 -21.45 -33.97
C LYS A 66 -6.76 -22.75 -33.23
N VAL A 67 -7.41 -22.63 -32.08
CA VAL A 67 -7.94 -23.79 -31.32
C VAL A 67 -9.11 -24.39 -32.09
N THR A 68 -9.01 -25.65 -32.50
CA THR A 68 -10.10 -26.41 -33.11
C THR A 68 -11.19 -26.66 -32.07
N THR A 69 -12.37 -26.07 -32.27
CA THR A 69 -13.54 -26.22 -31.39
C THR A 69 -14.30 -27.52 -31.72
N THR A 70 -14.82 -28.20 -30.71
CA THR A 70 -15.68 -29.39 -30.88
C THR A 70 -17.01 -29.03 -31.55
N PRO A 71 -17.54 -29.86 -32.47
CA PRO A 71 -18.83 -29.62 -33.10
C PRO A 71 -19.94 -29.45 -32.05
N SER A 72 -20.74 -28.38 -32.18
CA SER A 72 -21.91 -28.15 -31.33
C SER A 72 -23.02 -27.47 -32.13
N ALA A 73 -24.27 -27.62 -31.69
CA ALA A 73 -25.42 -26.97 -32.34
C ALA A 73 -25.46 -25.45 -32.14
N ARG A 74 -24.56 -24.89 -31.30
CA ARG A 74 -24.46 -23.46 -31.02
C ARG A 74 -23.23 -22.87 -31.68
N VAL A 75 -23.42 -21.81 -32.43
CA VAL A 75 -22.34 -21.05 -33.08
C VAL A 75 -22.19 -19.68 -32.43
N PHE A 76 -20.95 -19.19 -32.41
CA PHE A 76 -20.60 -17.82 -32.08
C PHE A 76 -20.37 -17.05 -33.38
N VAL A 77 -20.99 -15.88 -33.48
CA VAL A 77 -20.99 -15.03 -34.66
C VAL A 77 -20.47 -13.64 -34.25
N ALA A 78 -19.28 -13.27 -34.72
CA ALA A 78 -18.63 -12.01 -34.39
C ALA A 78 -18.75 -10.97 -35.49
N GLY A 79 -18.68 -9.69 -35.08
CA GLY A 79 -18.60 -8.56 -36.01
C GLY A 79 -19.94 -8.25 -36.68
N ILE A 80 -21.05 -8.47 -35.98
CA ILE A 80 -22.36 -8.05 -36.47
C ILE A 80 -22.48 -6.52 -36.36
N SER A 81 -23.26 -5.90 -37.24
CA SER A 81 -23.51 -4.45 -37.19
C SER A 81 -24.27 -4.06 -35.92
N HIS A 82 -24.05 -2.84 -35.43
CA HIS A 82 -24.84 -2.25 -34.34
C HIS A 82 -26.33 -2.09 -34.68
N THR A 83 -26.67 -2.07 -35.98
CA THR A 83 -28.04 -1.97 -36.49
C THR A 83 -28.68 -3.33 -36.77
N CYS A 84 -27.97 -4.44 -36.51
CA CYS A 84 -28.46 -5.78 -36.80
C CYS A 84 -29.55 -6.18 -35.79
N THR A 85 -30.73 -6.57 -36.27
CA THR A 85 -31.83 -7.05 -35.40
C THR A 85 -31.85 -8.57 -35.30
N GLU A 86 -32.59 -9.10 -34.33
CA GLU A 86 -32.76 -10.55 -34.17
C GLU A 86 -33.40 -11.17 -35.43
N GLU A 87 -34.34 -10.48 -36.08
CA GLU A 87 -34.97 -10.94 -37.31
C GLU A 87 -33.98 -11.04 -38.46
N MET A 88 -33.05 -10.09 -38.57
CA MET A 88 -32.01 -10.11 -39.60
C MET A 88 -31.08 -11.30 -39.42
N ILE A 89 -30.67 -11.56 -38.17
CA ILE A 89 -29.83 -12.72 -37.82
C ILE A 89 -30.61 -14.01 -38.08
N LYS A 90 -31.88 -14.08 -37.67
CA LYS A 90 -32.73 -15.25 -37.88
C LYS A 90 -32.90 -15.56 -39.37
N SER A 91 -33.21 -14.55 -40.18
CA SER A 91 -33.34 -14.68 -41.63
C SER A 91 -32.06 -15.24 -42.25
N THR A 92 -30.92 -14.64 -41.91
CA THR A 92 -29.59 -15.05 -42.41
C THR A 92 -29.26 -16.50 -42.04
N PHE A 93 -29.48 -16.89 -40.78
CA PHE A 93 -29.06 -18.21 -40.31
C PHE A 93 -30.08 -19.31 -40.57
N SER A 94 -31.34 -18.98 -40.88
CA SER A 94 -32.36 -19.97 -41.22
C SER A 94 -32.07 -20.69 -42.54
N GLU A 95 -31.25 -20.11 -43.43
CA GLU A 95 -30.77 -20.77 -44.66
C GLU A 95 -29.96 -22.03 -44.36
N PHE A 96 -29.24 -22.07 -43.23
CA PHE A 96 -28.42 -23.21 -42.83
C PHE A 96 -29.19 -24.27 -42.05
N GLY A 97 -30.38 -23.94 -41.53
CA GLY A 97 -31.27 -24.86 -40.82
C GLY A 97 -32.14 -24.16 -39.76
N ALA A 98 -33.03 -24.91 -39.12
CA ALA A 98 -33.96 -24.36 -38.13
C ALA A 98 -33.22 -23.75 -36.93
N VAL A 99 -33.44 -22.46 -36.69
CA VAL A 99 -32.87 -21.70 -35.57
C VAL A 99 -33.76 -21.82 -34.35
N GLN A 100 -33.22 -22.36 -33.26
CA GLN A 100 -33.90 -22.54 -31.98
C GLN A 100 -33.86 -21.26 -31.12
N ASN A 101 -32.71 -20.60 -31.05
CA ASN A 101 -32.52 -19.44 -30.16
C ASN A 101 -31.39 -18.53 -30.66
N ILE A 102 -31.59 -17.21 -30.57
CA ILE A 102 -30.60 -16.18 -30.90
C ILE A 102 -30.36 -15.33 -29.64
N LEU A 103 -29.10 -15.13 -29.29
CA LEU A 103 -28.71 -14.23 -28.20
C LEU A 103 -27.72 -13.19 -28.73
N ILE A 104 -28.17 -11.95 -28.89
CA ILE A 104 -27.32 -10.82 -29.25
C ILE A 104 -26.68 -10.24 -27.99
N VAL A 105 -25.39 -9.92 -28.03
CA VAL A 105 -24.64 -9.38 -26.90
C VAL A 105 -23.86 -8.14 -27.32
N GLY A 106 -23.99 -7.08 -26.51
CA GLY A 106 -23.27 -5.82 -26.71
C GLY A 106 -23.99 -4.77 -27.54
N GLN A 107 -25.23 -5.03 -27.97
CA GLN A 107 -26.14 -4.04 -28.55
C GLN A 107 -26.89 -3.36 -27.39
N ASP A 108 -26.53 -2.12 -27.10
CA ASP A 108 -27.10 -1.33 -26.02
C ASP A 108 -27.24 0.10 -26.55
N GLU A 109 -28.48 0.54 -26.75
CA GLU A 109 -28.84 1.83 -27.36
C GLU A 109 -28.38 3.03 -26.49
N ALA A 110 -28.11 2.81 -25.21
CA ALA A 110 -27.86 3.89 -24.26
C ALA A 110 -26.41 4.42 -24.23
N THR A 111 -25.40 3.68 -24.72
CA THR A 111 -23.99 4.03 -24.50
C THR A 111 -23.16 4.08 -25.79
N LYS A 112 -23.06 5.28 -26.39
CA LYS A 112 -22.24 5.64 -27.57
C LYS A 112 -20.71 5.48 -27.43
N LYS A 113 -20.21 4.60 -26.56
CA LYS A 113 -18.77 4.36 -26.35
C LYS A 113 -18.47 2.89 -26.05
N ARG A 114 -18.52 2.01 -27.04
CA ARG A 114 -17.83 0.71 -26.96
C ARG A 114 -16.84 0.57 -28.12
N LYS A 115 -15.60 0.20 -27.80
CA LYS A 115 -14.48 -0.02 -28.75
C LYS A 115 -14.60 -1.33 -29.56
N ARG A 116 -15.69 -2.09 -29.46
CA ARG A 116 -15.84 -3.42 -30.07
C ARG A 116 -17.21 -3.58 -30.73
N LEU A 117 -17.22 -4.20 -31.91
CA LEU A 117 -18.45 -4.59 -32.62
C LEU A 117 -19.24 -5.63 -31.78
N PRO A 118 -20.58 -5.59 -31.81
CA PRO A 118 -21.42 -6.60 -31.18
C PRO A 118 -21.15 -8.00 -31.75
N TYR A 119 -21.68 -9.00 -31.05
CA TYR A 119 -21.64 -10.40 -31.48
C TYR A 119 -22.94 -11.09 -31.07
N CYS A 120 -23.25 -12.22 -31.71
CA CYS A 120 -24.39 -13.03 -31.31
C CYS A 120 -24.02 -14.51 -31.18
N PHE A 121 -24.90 -15.25 -30.52
CA PHE A 121 -24.90 -16.68 -30.52
C PHE A 121 -26.16 -17.19 -31.18
N VAL A 122 -26.01 -18.11 -32.14
CA VAL A 122 -27.13 -18.77 -32.81
C VAL A 122 -27.11 -20.23 -32.40
N THR A 123 -28.24 -20.71 -31.89
CA THR A 123 -28.44 -22.12 -31.53
C THR A 123 -29.37 -22.73 -32.56
N PHE A 124 -28.88 -23.75 -33.26
CA PHE A 124 -29.66 -24.54 -34.21
C PHE A 124 -30.32 -25.73 -33.50
N HIS A 125 -31.37 -26.26 -34.10
CA HIS A 125 -31.95 -27.53 -33.67
C HIS A 125 -30.98 -28.71 -33.87
N ASP A 126 -30.14 -28.66 -34.91
CA ASP A 126 -29.24 -29.75 -35.27
C ASP A 126 -27.78 -29.28 -35.37
N VAL A 127 -26.85 -30.14 -34.94
CA VAL A 127 -25.40 -29.90 -35.04
C VAL A 127 -24.95 -29.77 -36.51
N SER A 128 -25.59 -30.51 -37.43
CA SER A 128 -25.31 -30.41 -38.87
C SER A 128 -25.63 -29.03 -39.44
N SER A 129 -26.63 -28.34 -38.89
CA SER A 129 -27.01 -26.98 -39.33
C SER A 129 -25.95 -25.96 -38.91
N ALA A 130 -25.41 -26.10 -37.70
CA ALA A 130 -24.27 -25.32 -37.22
C ALA A 130 -23.00 -25.57 -38.05
N GLN A 131 -22.75 -26.82 -38.44
CA GLN A 131 -21.62 -27.18 -39.31
C GLN A 131 -21.73 -26.52 -40.68
N ARG A 132 -22.90 -26.60 -41.34
CA ARG A 132 -23.15 -25.92 -42.61
C ARG A 132 -22.94 -24.42 -42.52
N ALA A 133 -23.38 -23.78 -41.44
CA ALA A 133 -23.19 -22.35 -41.23
C ALA A 133 -21.69 -21.96 -41.09
N ILE A 134 -20.86 -22.84 -40.53
CA ILE A 134 -19.41 -22.60 -40.36
C ILE A 134 -18.63 -22.87 -41.65
N GLU A 135 -19.04 -23.89 -42.41
CA GLU A 135 -18.42 -24.30 -43.67
C GLU A 135 -18.86 -23.42 -44.86
N ALA A 136 -19.93 -22.65 -44.69
CA ALA A 136 -20.41 -21.71 -45.69
C ALA A 136 -19.29 -20.72 -46.12
N PRO A 137 -19.19 -20.40 -47.42
CA PRO A 137 -18.23 -19.41 -47.90
C PRO A 137 -18.39 -18.10 -47.12
N LYS A 138 -17.27 -17.60 -46.58
CA LYS A 138 -17.28 -16.33 -45.87
C LYS A 138 -17.80 -15.24 -46.81
N PRO A 139 -18.68 -14.33 -46.35
CA PRO A 139 -19.05 -13.16 -47.12
C PRO A 139 -17.78 -12.39 -47.51
N CYS A 140 -17.60 -12.10 -48.80
CA CYS A 140 -16.42 -11.39 -49.28
C CYS A 140 -16.39 -9.97 -48.69
N THR A 141 -15.43 -9.69 -47.82
CA THR A 141 -15.15 -8.32 -47.35
C THR A 141 -14.08 -7.73 -48.26
N ASN A 142 -14.50 -7.07 -49.35
CA ASN A 142 -13.62 -6.09 -49.98
C ASN A 142 -13.75 -4.81 -49.14
N ASP A 143 -12.65 -4.37 -48.53
CA ASP A 143 -12.63 -3.30 -47.52
C ASP A 143 -12.99 -1.89 -48.05
N ASP A 144 -13.36 -1.73 -49.33
CA ASP A 144 -13.57 -0.42 -49.99
C ASP A 144 -14.98 -0.18 -50.58
N ASP A 145 -15.93 -1.10 -50.48
CA ASP A 145 -17.31 -0.89 -50.97
C ASP A 145 -18.35 -1.04 -49.84
N ALA A 146 -18.82 0.09 -49.32
CA ALA A 146 -19.76 0.18 -48.20
C ALA A 146 -21.20 -0.27 -48.54
N SER A 147 -21.44 -0.90 -49.70
CA SER A 147 -22.78 -1.22 -50.19
C SER A 147 -23.22 -2.69 -50.05
N ILE A 148 -22.35 -3.62 -49.60
CA ILE A 148 -22.73 -5.01 -49.26
C ILE A 148 -22.34 -5.32 -47.81
N SER A 149 -23.21 -4.96 -46.87
CA SER A 149 -23.05 -5.26 -45.44
C SER A 149 -23.24 -6.75 -45.18
N SER A 150 -22.15 -7.52 -45.14
CA SER A 150 -22.18 -8.87 -44.56
C SER A 150 -22.66 -8.80 -43.12
N VAL A 151 -23.71 -9.57 -42.77
CA VAL A 151 -24.35 -9.55 -41.45
C VAL A 151 -23.37 -9.90 -40.31
N TYR A 152 -22.28 -10.60 -40.61
CA TYR A 152 -21.23 -11.00 -39.66
C TYR A 152 -19.85 -11.08 -40.32
N LYS A 153 -18.78 -11.03 -39.51
CA LYS A 153 -17.38 -11.15 -39.96
C LYS A 153 -16.76 -12.52 -39.74
N GLU A 154 -17.13 -13.20 -38.65
CA GLU A 154 -16.58 -14.50 -38.30
C GLU A 154 -17.64 -15.38 -37.63
N ILE A 155 -17.59 -16.68 -37.96
CA ILE A 155 -18.41 -17.70 -37.35
C ILE A 155 -17.54 -18.89 -36.92
N GLN A 156 -17.83 -19.45 -35.75
CA GLN A 156 -17.19 -20.65 -35.22
C GLN A 156 -18.11 -21.36 -34.23
N TYR A 157 -17.84 -22.62 -33.90
CA TYR A 157 -18.58 -23.28 -32.82
C TYR A 157 -18.41 -22.51 -31.50
N ALA A 158 -19.51 -22.36 -30.75
CA ALA A 158 -19.47 -21.73 -29.46
C ALA A 158 -18.67 -22.60 -28.48
N MET A 159 -17.70 -22.00 -27.80
CA MET A 159 -16.95 -22.72 -26.77
C MET A 159 -17.89 -23.09 -25.60
N PRO A 160 -17.81 -24.33 -25.06
CA PRO A 160 -18.58 -24.73 -23.89
C PRO A 160 -18.39 -23.77 -22.71
N LYS A 161 -19.43 -23.56 -21.90
CA LYS A 161 -19.37 -22.66 -20.72
C LYS A 161 -18.25 -23.04 -19.76
N GLU A 162 -17.90 -24.34 -19.68
CA GLU A 162 -16.86 -24.90 -18.81
C GLU A 162 -15.44 -24.50 -19.22
N VAL A 163 -15.16 -24.33 -20.53
CA VAL A 163 -13.84 -23.93 -21.07
C VAL A 163 -13.55 -22.43 -20.82
N ARG A 164 -14.50 -21.69 -20.23
CA ARG A 164 -14.33 -20.28 -19.84
C ARG A 164 -13.50 -20.12 -18.55
N HIS A 165 -12.45 -20.92 -18.34
CA HIS A 165 -11.62 -20.91 -17.11
C HIS A 165 -11.15 -19.50 -16.68
N ARG A 166 -10.89 -18.59 -17.64
CA ARG A 166 -10.52 -17.19 -17.34
C ARG A 166 -11.66 -16.35 -16.72
N SER A 167 -12.95 -16.65 -16.95
CA SER A 167 -14.06 -15.95 -16.29
C SER A 167 -14.36 -16.49 -14.89
N ASN A 168 -14.14 -17.79 -14.66
CA ASN A 168 -14.33 -18.39 -13.34
C ASN A 168 -13.25 -17.96 -12.35
N ALA A 169 -12.00 -17.85 -12.79
CA ALA A 169 -10.91 -17.35 -11.95
C ALA A 169 -11.13 -15.90 -11.48
N GLY A 170 -11.64 -15.02 -12.35
CA GLY A 170 -11.98 -13.64 -11.98
C GLY A 170 -13.11 -13.57 -10.96
N ARG A 171 -14.17 -14.38 -11.15
CA ARG A 171 -15.28 -14.47 -10.19
C ARG A 171 -14.82 -15.06 -8.85
N ALA A 172 -13.96 -16.07 -8.86
CA ALA A 172 -13.39 -16.67 -7.66
C ALA A 172 -12.56 -15.67 -6.86
N LYS A 173 -11.67 -14.91 -7.52
CA LYS A 173 -10.89 -13.82 -6.87
C LYS A 173 -11.80 -12.75 -6.27
N GLU A 174 -12.89 -12.42 -6.95
CA GLU A 174 -13.84 -11.42 -6.48
C GLU A 174 -14.63 -11.91 -5.26
N MET A 175 -15.04 -13.19 -5.23
CA MET A 175 -15.67 -13.80 -4.05
C MET A 175 -14.68 -13.90 -2.88
N GLU A 176 -13.45 -14.34 -3.11
CA GLU A 176 -12.40 -14.40 -2.09
C GLU A 176 -12.12 -13.01 -1.50
N ARG A 177 -12.16 -11.96 -2.32
CA ARG A 177 -12.06 -10.58 -1.85
C ARG A 177 -13.25 -10.20 -0.96
N LYS A 178 -14.49 -10.56 -1.34
CA LYS A 178 -15.68 -10.30 -0.51
C LYS A 178 -15.56 -11.00 0.84
N THR A 179 -15.23 -12.29 0.85
CA THR A 179 -15.07 -13.10 2.07
C THR A 179 -14.05 -12.52 3.03
N ARG A 180 -12.88 -12.07 2.53
CA ARG A 180 -11.90 -11.37 3.38
C ARG A 180 -12.45 -10.11 4.04
N ILE A 181 -13.24 -9.31 3.30
CA ILE A 181 -13.85 -8.11 3.87
C ILE A 181 -14.87 -8.48 4.95
N GLU A 182 -15.70 -9.50 4.71
CA GLU A 182 -16.64 -10.02 5.70
C GLU A 182 -15.92 -10.50 6.97
N GLU A 183 -14.79 -11.21 6.83
CA GLU A 183 -13.93 -11.63 7.95
C GLU A 183 -13.33 -10.44 8.71
N PHE A 184 -12.78 -9.43 8.03
CA PHE A 184 -12.22 -8.27 8.72
C PHE A 184 -13.30 -7.47 9.45
N SER A 185 -14.49 -7.34 8.84
CA SER A 185 -15.57 -6.51 9.36
C SER A 185 -16.20 -7.05 10.65
N SER A 186 -16.03 -8.33 11.00
CA SER A 186 -16.58 -8.88 12.25
C SER A 186 -15.93 -8.32 13.52
N GLU A 187 -14.70 -7.79 13.41
CA GLU A 187 -13.94 -7.27 14.56
C GLU A 187 -13.49 -5.81 14.37
N THR A 188 -13.71 -5.24 13.19
CA THR A 188 -13.26 -3.88 12.89
C THR A 188 -14.09 -2.85 13.65
N ASN A 189 -13.42 -1.97 14.39
CA ASN A 189 -14.02 -0.78 14.99
C ASN A 189 -13.31 0.54 14.61
N LEU A 190 -12.21 0.46 13.86
CA LEU A 190 -11.53 1.61 13.29
C LEU A 190 -11.03 1.28 11.88
N ILE A 191 -11.36 2.13 10.90
CA ILE A 191 -10.81 2.08 9.55
C ILE A 191 -9.89 3.28 9.36
N VAL A 192 -8.68 3.04 8.90
CA VAL A 192 -7.72 4.09 8.54
C VAL A 192 -7.53 4.10 7.03
N GLN A 193 -7.73 5.27 6.44
CA GLN A 193 -7.48 5.53 5.04
C GLN A 193 -6.00 5.86 4.84
N VAL A 194 -5.27 4.94 4.24
CA VAL A 194 -3.82 5.01 4.06
C VAL A 194 -3.47 5.22 2.59
N GLN A 195 -2.49 6.07 2.30
CA GLN A 195 -1.87 6.13 0.98
C GLN A 195 -1.27 4.77 0.64
N SER A 196 -1.60 4.22 -0.52
CA SER A 196 -1.25 2.82 -0.86
C SER A 196 0.26 2.60 -0.93
N THR A 197 1.03 3.64 -1.24
CA THR A 197 2.50 3.62 -1.24
C THR A 197 3.10 3.50 0.17
N HIS A 198 2.32 3.75 1.22
CA HIS A 198 2.71 3.68 2.63
C HIS A 198 2.08 2.49 3.37
N LEU A 199 1.26 1.65 2.71
CA LEU A 199 0.50 0.60 3.38
C LEU A 199 1.39 -0.40 4.12
N ASP A 200 2.42 -0.94 3.46
CA ASP A 200 3.34 -1.90 4.09
C ASP A 200 3.97 -1.31 5.36
N ARG A 201 4.43 -0.06 5.28
CA ARG A 201 5.06 0.67 6.40
C ARG A 201 4.08 0.92 7.53
N MET A 202 2.84 1.25 7.20
CA MET A 202 1.77 1.46 8.18
C MET A 202 1.48 0.19 8.97
N VAL A 203 1.42 -0.95 8.29
CA VAL A 203 1.21 -2.26 8.92
C VAL A 203 2.38 -2.59 9.85
N GLU A 204 3.61 -2.41 9.39
CA GLU A 204 4.82 -2.65 10.19
C GLU A 204 4.94 -1.71 11.40
N TYR A 205 4.61 -0.43 11.23
CA TYR A 205 4.54 0.55 12.31
C TYR A 205 3.54 0.14 13.40
N LEU A 206 2.33 -0.29 13.03
CA LEU A 206 1.31 -0.73 14.00
C LEU A 206 1.70 -2.04 14.70
N HIS A 207 2.38 -2.97 14.01
CA HIS A 207 2.92 -4.16 14.66
C HIS A 207 3.98 -3.80 15.71
N ARG A 208 4.90 -2.88 15.40
CA ARG A 208 5.90 -2.38 16.35
C ARG A 208 5.26 -1.67 17.54
N TRP A 209 4.24 -0.83 17.30
CA TRP A 209 3.48 -0.16 18.35
C TRP A 209 2.95 -1.17 19.37
N ASN A 210 2.24 -2.22 18.92
CA ASN A 210 1.66 -3.20 19.85
C ASN A 210 2.71 -3.93 20.68
N ASN A 211 3.83 -4.29 20.07
CA ASN A 211 4.92 -4.97 20.78
C ASN A 211 5.49 -4.09 21.90
N ASN A 212 5.67 -2.78 21.62
CA ASN A 212 6.14 -1.82 22.61
C ASN A 212 5.12 -1.60 23.75
N SER A 213 3.83 -1.51 23.43
CA SER A 213 2.77 -1.38 24.44
C SER A 213 2.70 -2.58 25.39
N GLN A 214 2.90 -3.81 24.87
CA GLN A 214 2.91 -5.03 25.69
C GLN A 214 4.12 -5.13 26.60
N ASN A 215 5.31 -4.73 26.11
CA ASN A 215 6.54 -4.72 26.93
C ASN A 215 6.44 -3.69 28.07
N ASN A 216 5.83 -2.53 27.84
CA ASN A 216 5.65 -1.53 28.89
C ASN A 216 4.63 -1.96 29.97
N HIS A 217 3.55 -2.67 29.59
CA HIS A 217 2.55 -3.16 30.55
C HIS A 217 3.09 -4.22 31.53
N GLN A 218 4.14 -4.97 31.17
CA GLN A 218 4.75 -5.93 32.09
C GLN A 218 5.54 -5.25 33.24
N ASN A 219 5.92 -3.98 33.08
CA ASN A 219 6.71 -3.23 34.07
C ASN A 219 5.88 -2.32 35.00
N THR A 220 4.61 -2.08 34.71
CA THR A 220 3.75 -1.18 35.50
C THR A 220 2.53 -1.92 36.07
N LYS A 221 2.75 -2.79 37.05
CA LYS A 221 1.68 -3.26 37.95
C LYS A 221 1.44 -2.19 39.02
N GLY A 222 0.62 -1.18 38.74
CA GLY A 222 0.41 -0.14 39.77
C GLY A 222 -0.64 0.94 39.59
N ASP A 223 -1.29 1.11 38.44
CA ASP A 223 -2.30 2.17 38.32
C ASP A 223 -3.50 1.78 37.42
N ASN A 224 -4.71 1.97 37.94
CA ASN A 224 -5.97 1.40 37.43
C ASN A 224 -6.69 2.31 36.42
N THR A 225 -5.99 3.23 35.76
CA THR A 225 -6.59 4.17 34.80
C THR A 225 -5.83 4.28 33.47
N VAL A 226 -5.17 3.20 33.04
CA VAL A 226 -4.51 3.19 31.73
C VAL A 226 -5.56 3.08 30.63
N SER A 227 -5.73 4.16 29.85
CA SER A 227 -6.55 4.15 28.65
C SER A 227 -6.02 3.13 27.64
N ASP A 228 -6.83 2.13 27.29
CA ASP A 228 -6.42 1.04 26.38
C ASP A 228 -6.11 1.56 24.97
N ASN A 229 -4.83 1.60 24.62
CA ASN A 229 -4.34 2.04 23.31
C ASN A 229 -3.94 0.87 22.40
N SER A 230 -4.36 -0.35 22.72
CA SER A 230 -4.10 -1.53 21.89
C SER A 230 -4.81 -1.43 20.54
N CYS A 231 -4.14 -1.90 19.48
CA CYS A 231 -4.68 -1.80 18.12
C CYS A 231 -4.16 -2.92 17.21
N ARG A 232 -4.97 -3.93 16.92
CA ARG A 232 -4.60 -5.04 16.02
C ARG A 232 -4.98 -4.75 14.57
N VAL A 233 -4.05 -5.00 13.65
CA VAL A 233 -4.32 -5.00 12.20
C VAL A 233 -5.09 -6.27 11.83
N LEU A 234 -6.29 -6.11 11.26
CA LEU A 234 -7.14 -7.22 10.82
C LEU A 234 -6.91 -7.53 9.33
N GLY A 235 -6.73 -6.48 8.52
CA GLY A 235 -6.55 -6.63 7.09
C GLY A 235 -6.55 -5.29 6.35
N SER A 236 -6.46 -5.34 5.04
CA SER A 236 -6.55 -4.14 4.20
C SER A 236 -7.25 -4.41 2.87
N THR A 237 -7.78 -3.36 2.26
CA THR A 237 -8.19 -3.39 0.86
C THR A 237 -6.98 -3.17 -0.05
N ASN A 238 -6.91 -3.87 -1.18
CA ASN A 238 -5.95 -3.50 -2.22
C ASN A 238 -6.26 -2.11 -2.78
N ALA A 239 -5.19 -1.39 -3.13
CA ALA A 239 -5.25 -0.08 -3.78
C ALA A 239 -6.24 -0.09 -4.95
N ASN A 240 -7.31 0.69 -4.82
CA ASN A 240 -8.14 1.04 -5.97
C ASN A 240 -7.48 2.21 -6.74
N SER A 241 -8.03 2.58 -7.89
CA SER A 241 -7.53 3.61 -8.84
C SER A 241 -7.29 5.03 -8.28
N ARG A 242 -7.38 5.23 -6.96
CA ARG A 242 -7.19 6.49 -6.24
C ARG A 242 -5.94 6.50 -5.33
N ASN A 243 -5.03 5.53 -5.48
CA ASN A 243 -3.81 5.40 -4.67
C ASN A 243 -4.06 5.34 -3.15
N VAL A 244 -5.22 4.85 -2.74
CA VAL A 244 -5.63 4.74 -1.34
C VAL A 244 -6.08 3.31 -1.02
N SER A 245 -5.68 2.85 0.16
CA SER A 245 -6.06 1.57 0.75
C SER A 245 -6.76 1.83 2.09
N MET A 246 -7.74 1.01 2.42
CA MET A 246 -8.39 0.99 3.73
C MET A 246 -7.74 -0.07 4.59
N LEU A 247 -7.27 0.32 5.76
CA LEU A 247 -6.69 -0.54 6.77
C LEU A 247 -7.74 -0.77 7.87
N PHE A 248 -8.04 -2.03 8.15
CA PHE A 248 -9.06 -2.45 9.13
C PHE A 248 -8.38 -2.79 10.44
N LEU A 249 -8.80 -2.12 11.52
CA LEU A 249 -8.20 -2.22 12.83
C LEU A 249 -9.25 -2.62 13.88
N SER A 250 -8.81 -3.45 14.82
CA SER A 250 -9.52 -3.72 16.08
C SER A 250 -8.77 -3.04 17.21
N CYS A 251 -9.39 -2.03 17.82
CA CYS A 251 -8.76 -1.20 18.86
C CYS A 251 -9.50 -1.35 20.19
N GLY A 252 -8.78 -1.31 21.31
CA GLY A 252 -9.40 -1.21 22.63
C GLY A 252 -10.17 0.09 22.82
N ASN A 253 -9.56 1.22 22.41
CA ASN A 253 -10.19 2.54 22.35
C ASN A 253 -9.97 3.18 20.97
N PRO A 254 -10.92 3.04 20.02
CA PRO A 254 -10.75 3.54 18.65
C PRO A 254 -10.65 5.07 18.58
N GLN A 255 -11.26 5.83 19.50
CA GLN A 255 -11.12 7.29 19.58
C GLN A 255 -9.69 7.71 19.92
N LEU A 256 -9.11 7.10 20.96
CA LEU A 256 -7.73 7.37 21.38
C LEU A 256 -6.74 6.99 20.29
N VAL A 257 -6.86 5.78 19.72
CA VAL A 257 -5.97 5.31 18.65
C VAL A 257 -6.10 6.20 17.42
N SER A 258 -7.32 6.51 16.97
CA SER A 258 -7.58 7.45 15.87
C SER A 258 -6.90 8.79 16.12
N ARG A 259 -7.00 9.33 17.33
CA ARG A 259 -6.33 10.59 17.71
C ARG A 259 -4.82 10.48 17.55
N MET A 260 -4.21 9.52 18.23
CA MET A 260 -2.76 9.34 18.21
C MET A 260 -2.24 9.22 16.77
N LEU A 261 -2.91 8.42 15.93
CA LEU A 261 -2.54 8.23 14.54
C LEU A 261 -2.65 9.51 13.69
N ASN A 262 -3.73 10.29 13.82
CA ASN A 262 -3.93 11.53 13.04
C ASN A 262 -3.13 12.73 13.58
N THR A 263 -2.64 12.65 14.81
CA THR A 263 -1.80 13.70 15.40
C THR A 263 -0.31 13.43 15.29
N ASP A 264 0.10 12.19 15.00
CA ASP A 264 1.51 11.85 14.84
C ASP A 264 2.07 12.49 13.56
N PRO A 265 3.03 13.44 13.67
CA PRO A 265 3.63 14.09 12.51
C PRO A 265 4.34 13.11 11.56
N LEU A 266 4.80 11.96 12.06
CA LEU A 266 5.43 10.92 11.23
C LEU A 266 4.45 10.32 10.21
N LEU A 267 3.16 10.23 10.59
CA LEU A 267 2.13 9.58 9.80
C LEU A 267 1.36 10.55 8.90
N ALA A 268 1.67 11.85 8.96
CA ALA A 268 0.94 12.91 8.24
C ALA A 268 0.87 12.70 6.70
N ARG A 269 1.86 12.02 6.11
CA ARG A 269 1.84 11.65 4.68
C ARG A 269 1.18 10.30 4.41
N ALA A 270 1.11 9.44 5.42
CA ALA A 270 0.60 8.08 5.29
C ALA A 270 -0.92 8.04 5.44
N ILE A 271 -1.47 8.77 6.42
CA ILE A 271 -2.88 8.74 6.78
C ILE A 271 -3.59 9.94 6.16
N ASN A 272 -4.62 9.66 5.38
CA ASN A 272 -5.50 10.70 4.85
C ASN A 272 -6.66 11.00 5.81
N LYS A 273 -7.22 9.94 6.42
CA LYS A 273 -8.39 10.03 7.30
C LYS A 273 -8.59 8.77 8.12
N SER A 274 -9.31 8.86 9.23
CA SER A 274 -9.80 7.71 9.98
C SER A 274 -11.32 7.75 10.14
N TYR A 275 -11.90 6.57 10.32
CA TYR A 275 -13.33 6.35 10.44
C TYR A 275 -13.59 5.36 11.58
N ILE A 276 -14.20 5.84 12.65
CA ILE A 276 -14.67 4.97 13.74
C ILE A 276 -15.96 4.31 13.24
N VAL A 277 -15.99 2.99 13.26
CA VAL A 277 -17.09 2.16 12.73
C VAL A 277 -17.52 1.14 13.78
N GLN A 278 -18.69 0.56 13.62
CA GLN A 278 -19.12 -0.62 14.38
C GLN A 278 -18.90 -1.89 13.56
N THR A 279 -18.84 -3.03 14.25
CA THR A 279 -18.68 -4.33 13.62
C THR A 279 -19.87 -4.68 12.74
N GLY A 280 -19.61 -5.35 11.62
CA GLY A 280 -20.63 -5.76 10.66
C GLY A 280 -20.66 -4.92 9.38
N LEU A 281 -21.49 -5.36 8.45
CA LEU A 281 -21.61 -4.80 7.10
C LEU A 281 -23.05 -4.42 6.81
N ILE A 282 -23.21 -3.33 6.07
CA ILE A 282 -24.49 -2.90 5.51
C ILE A 282 -24.40 -3.03 3.98
N GLU A 283 -25.36 -3.74 3.40
CA GLU A 283 -25.53 -3.79 1.95
C GLU A 283 -26.25 -2.52 1.48
N GLY A 284 -25.85 -2.01 0.31
CA GLY A 284 -26.55 -0.90 -0.31
C GLY A 284 -25.78 -0.27 -1.45
N ASN A 285 -26.25 0.87 -1.93
CA ASN A 285 -25.61 1.59 -3.03
C ASN A 285 -25.87 3.11 -2.95
N LEU A 286 -24.94 3.84 -2.34
CA LEU A 286 -24.98 5.31 -2.24
C LEU A 286 -24.93 6.03 -3.61
N ALA A 287 -24.73 5.30 -4.72
CA ALA A 287 -24.87 5.86 -6.06
C ALA A 287 -26.33 5.97 -6.53
N THR A 288 -27.29 5.45 -5.76
CA THR A 288 -28.74 5.49 -6.05
C THR A 288 -29.48 6.25 -4.96
N GLU A 289 -30.64 6.82 -5.29
CA GLU A 289 -31.49 7.53 -4.33
C GLU A 289 -32.05 6.56 -3.28
N GLN A 290 -32.61 5.43 -3.71
CA GLN A 290 -33.11 4.38 -2.83
C GLN A 290 -32.02 3.86 -1.88
N GLY A 291 -30.83 3.55 -2.39
CA GLY A 291 -29.72 3.11 -1.54
C GLY A 291 -29.24 4.16 -0.54
N CYS A 292 -29.30 5.46 -0.89
CA CYS A 292 -29.06 6.54 0.07
C CYS A 292 -30.14 6.60 1.13
N HIS A 293 -31.42 6.49 0.76
CA HIS A 293 -32.53 6.49 1.70
C HIS A 293 -32.47 5.31 2.69
N THR A 294 -32.18 4.10 2.21
CA THR A 294 -32.03 2.90 3.07
C THR A 294 -30.91 3.06 4.10
N ILE A 295 -29.73 3.52 3.67
CA ILE A 295 -28.59 3.76 4.57
C ILE A 295 -28.91 4.92 5.53
N ALA A 296 -29.57 5.97 5.06
CA ALA A 296 -29.96 7.11 5.89
C ALA A 296 -30.93 6.70 7.01
N ASN A 297 -31.96 5.90 6.73
CA ASN A 297 -32.87 5.35 7.75
C ASN A 297 -32.10 4.53 8.80
N THR A 298 -31.20 3.65 8.35
CA THR A 298 -30.38 2.83 9.25
C THR A 298 -29.53 3.69 10.19
N LEU A 299 -28.95 4.77 9.68
CA LEU A 299 -28.17 5.72 10.48
C LEU A 299 -29.05 6.54 11.43
N PHE A 300 -30.28 6.86 11.02
CA PHE A 300 -31.24 7.61 11.84
C PHE A 300 -31.65 6.77 13.05
N ASP A 301 -31.99 5.49 12.83
CA ASP A 301 -32.32 4.53 13.89
C ASP A 301 -31.15 4.33 14.87
N MET A 302 -29.91 4.24 14.36
CA MET A 302 -28.72 4.17 15.22
C MET A 302 -28.53 5.41 16.08
N THR A 303 -28.92 6.57 15.56
CA THR A 303 -28.75 7.85 16.25
C THR A 303 -29.81 8.06 17.33
N THR A 304 -31.08 7.76 17.02
CA THR A 304 -32.21 7.94 17.96
C THR A 304 -32.12 7.02 19.17
N GLN A 305 -31.44 5.88 19.03
CA GLN A 305 -31.11 5.01 20.17
C GLN A 305 -30.10 5.64 21.15
N ASN A 306 -29.34 6.65 20.72
CA ASN A 306 -28.32 7.31 21.52
C ASN A 306 -28.80 8.70 21.99
N LYS A 307 -29.33 8.75 23.22
CA LYS A 307 -29.95 9.96 23.81
C LYS A 307 -29.01 11.15 23.99
N ASP A 308 -27.69 10.93 23.93
CA ASP A 308 -26.69 11.98 24.12
C ASP A 308 -26.36 12.73 22.82
N VAL A 309 -26.91 12.28 21.68
CA VAL A 309 -26.69 12.94 20.40
C VAL A 309 -27.55 14.19 20.30
N SER A 310 -26.88 15.35 20.23
CA SER A 310 -27.53 16.66 20.04
C SER A 310 -27.22 17.28 18.68
N SER A 311 -26.03 17.03 18.16
CA SER A 311 -25.58 17.55 16.86
C SER A 311 -24.60 16.58 16.19
N LEU A 312 -24.78 16.39 14.89
CA LEU A 312 -24.09 15.38 14.10
C LEU A 312 -23.28 15.95 12.96
N ARG A 313 -22.12 15.35 12.70
CA ARG A 313 -21.42 15.46 11.42
C ARG A 313 -21.34 14.10 10.75
N ILE A 314 -21.73 14.04 9.48
CA ILE A 314 -21.62 12.82 8.69
C ILE A 314 -20.37 12.90 7.80
N GLN A 315 -19.52 11.88 7.86
CA GLN A 315 -18.38 11.70 6.97
C GLN A 315 -18.54 10.46 6.11
N VAL A 316 -18.37 10.62 4.80
CA VAL A 316 -18.61 9.55 3.83
C VAL A 316 -17.36 9.26 3.01
N PHE A 317 -17.05 7.99 2.84
CA PHE A 317 -16.12 7.52 1.83
C PHE A 317 -16.83 6.57 0.85
N PRO A 318 -16.74 6.80 -0.48
CA PRO A 318 -16.07 7.92 -1.13
C PRO A 318 -16.82 9.26 -0.97
N PRO A 319 -16.12 10.41 -0.90
CA PRO A 319 -16.73 11.71 -0.59
C PRO A 319 -17.75 12.21 -1.61
N LYS A 320 -17.68 11.73 -2.86
CA LYS A 320 -18.64 12.06 -3.93
C LYS A 320 -20.10 11.70 -3.60
N HIS A 321 -20.32 10.82 -2.62
CA HIS A 321 -21.65 10.38 -2.20
C HIS A 321 -22.20 11.17 -1.02
N GLN A 322 -21.39 12.04 -0.40
CA GLN A 322 -21.73 12.75 0.84
C GLN A 322 -22.96 13.64 0.67
N SER A 323 -23.00 14.49 -0.36
CA SER A 323 -24.12 15.43 -0.56
C SER A 323 -25.46 14.73 -0.75
N ARG A 324 -25.46 13.58 -1.45
CA ARG A 324 -26.70 12.81 -1.69
C ARG A 324 -27.18 12.12 -0.42
N LEU A 325 -26.27 11.50 0.33
CA LEU A 325 -26.65 10.87 1.60
C LEU A 325 -27.20 11.89 2.60
N LEU A 326 -26.58 13.09 2.67
CA LEU A 326 -27.07 14.19 3.50
C LEU A 326 -28.50 14.60 3.13
N GLN A 327 -28.80 14.76 1.84
CA GLN A 327 -30.16 15.10 1.38
C GLN A 327 -31.20 14.06 1.81
N SER A 328 -30.90 12.77 1.68
CA SER A 328 -31.80 11.71 2.13
C SER A 328 -31.99 11.72 3.65
N PHE A 329 -30.92 12.00 4.41
CA PHE A 329 -30.96 12.05 5.87
C PHE A 329 -31.72 13.29 6.39
N ASP A 330 -31.53 14.45 5.77
CA ASP A 330 -32.31 15.67 6.05
C ASP A 330 -33.80 15.47 5.77
N GLY A 331 -34.15 14.74 4.69
CA GLY A 331 -35.54 14.39 4.39
C GLY A 331 -36.22 13.63 5.54
N ILE A 332 -35.55 12.60 6.05
CA ILE A 332 -36.04 11.78 7.17
C ILE A 332 -36.20 12.62 8.44
N ILE A 333 -35.22 13.48 8.76
CA ILE A 333 -35.28 14.34 9.95
C ILE A 333 -36.46 15.33 9.86
N ASN A 334 -36.75 15.88 8.68
CA ASN A 334 -37.83 16.85 8.51
C ASN A 334 -39.23 16.21 8.54
N GLU A 335 -39.34 14.90 8.29
CA GLU A 335 -40.59 14.14 8.36
C GLU A 335 -40.91 13.67 9.79
N ASP A 336 -39.93 13.64 10.69
CA ASP A 336 -40.08 13.26 12.10
C ASP A 336 -40.16 14.51 13.01
N ASP A 337 -41.38 14.86 13.44
CA ASP A 337 -41.69 16.02 14.29
C ASP A 337 -41.08 15.94 15.71
N SER A 338 -40.41 14.85 16.08
CA SER A 338 -39.89 14.61 17.44
C SER A 338 -38.50 15.19 17.75
N GLN A 339 -37.90 15.94 16.81
CA GLN A 339 -36.56 16.57 16.86
C GLN A 339 -35.64 16.11 18.02
N GLN A 340 -34.76 15.14 17.74
CA GLN A 340 -33.77 14.67 18.73
C GLN A 340 -32.36 15.26 18.52
N PHE A 341 -31.97 15.65 17.30
CA PHE A 341 -30.64 16.21 17.00
C PHE A 341 -30.61 17.01 15.69
N THR A 342 -29.53 17.76 15.45
CA THR A 342 -29.31 18.56 14.22
C THR A 342 -28.07 18.09 13.45
N ILE A 343 -28.03 18.24 12.12
CA ILE A 343 -26.78 18.06 11.36
C ILE A 343 -26.04 19.38 11.30
N SER A 344 -24.78 19.39 11.75
CA SER A 344 -23.93 20.56 11.65
C SER A 344 -22.52 20.20 11.17
N PRO A 345 -21.97 20.91 10.16
CA PRO A 345 -20.58 20.71 9.75
C PRO A 345 -19.57 21.19 10.80
N LYS A 346 -19.98 22.03 11.77
CA LYS A 346 -19.14 22.62 12.83
C LYS A 346 -19.84 22.60 14.18
N GLY A 347 -19.13 22.35 15.27
CA GLY A 347 -19.74 22.34 16.61
C GLY A 347 -20.74 21.19 16.77
N PHE A 348 -20.32 19.97 16.44
CA PHE A 348 -21.11 18.75 16.56
C PHE A 348 -20.72 17.97 17.82
N SER A 349 -21.67 17.28 18.45
CA SER A 349 -21.39 16.40 19.60
C SER A 349 -20.98 15.00 19.19
N HIS A 350 -21.39 14.55 18.00
CA HIS A 350 -21.10 13.22 17.49
C HIS A 350 -20.77 13.23 15.98
N MET A 351 -19.99 12.25 15.56
CA MET A 351 -19.64 11.99 14.17
C MET A 351 -20.18 10.63 13.73
N ILE A 352 -20.78 10.59 12.54
CA ILE A 352 -21.16 9.36 11.86
C ILE A 352 -20.18 9.09 10.72
N SER A 353 -19.61 7.91 10.70
CA SER A 353 -18.77 7.41 9.60
C SER A 353 -19.57 6.48 8.70
N VAL A 354 -19.41 6.64 7.38
CA VAL A 354 -19.96 5.74 6.36
C VAL A 354 -18.88 5.42 5.34
N VAL A 355 -18.41 4.18 5.30
CA VAL A 355 -17.23 3.79 4.50
C VAL A 355 -17.59 2.65 3.56
N GLU A 356 -17.52 2.89 2.24
CA GLU A 356 -17.57 1.83 1.23
C GLU A 356 -16.30 0.97 1.32
N VAL A 357 -16.45 -0.27 1.77
CA VAL A 357 -15.33 -1.21 1.96
C VAL A 357 -15.21 -2.21 0.81
N TYR A 358 -16.29 -2.40 0.05
CA TYR A 358 -16.31 -3.33 -1.07
C TYR A 358 -17.29 -2.90 -2.16
N GLN A 359 -16.93 -3.19 -3.42
CA GLN A 359 -17.79 -3.04 -4.59
C GLN A 359 -17.52 -4.22 -5.53
N TYR A 360 -18.54 -5.02 -5.83
CA TYR A 360 -18.42 -6.11 -6.79
C TYR A 360 -18.20 -5.56 -8.21
N LYS A 361 -17.12 -5.99 -8.88
CA LYS A 361 -16.79 -5.57 -10.27
C LYS A 361 -16.66 -6.73 -11.27
N GLY A 362 -17.07 -7.95 -10.90
CA GLY A 362 -16.94 -9.13 -11.76
C GLY A 362 -17.91 -9.14 -12.96
N ARG A 363 -17.56 -9.82 -14.07
CA ARG A 363 -18.41 -9.93 -15.28
C ARG A 363 -19.84 -10.40 -14.96
N GLY A 364 -20.83 -9.86 -15.68
CA GLY A 364 -22.26 -10.14 -15.46
C GLY A 364 -22.89 -9.33 -14.32
N TRP A 365 -22.18 -8.36 -13.75
CA TRP A 365 -22.77 -7.42 -12.80
C TRP A 365 -23.77 -6.47 -13.48
N GLU A 366 -23.56 -6.15 -14.75
CA GLU A 366 -24.47 -5.32 -15.58
C GLU A 366 -25.78 -6.06 -15.91
N GLU A 367 -25.74 -7.39 -16.03
CA GLU A 367 -26.91 -8.24 -16.39
C GLU A 367 -27.75 -8.64 -15.16
N ARG A 368 -27.22 -8.49 -13.94
CA ARG A 368 -27.98 -8.77 -12.73
C ARG A 368 -28.89 -7.59 -12.43
N GLN A 369 -30.17 -7.75 -12.78
CA GLN A 369 -31.31 -6.98 -12.27
C GLN A 369 -31.52 -7.16 -10.75
N LEU A 370 -30.46 -7.09 -9.94
CA LEU A 370 -30.54 -6.87 -8.51
C LEU A 370 -29.97 -5.47 -8.29
N GLN A 371 -30.89 -4.53 -8.42
CA GLN A 371 -30.73 -3.15 -7.97
C GLN A 371 -30.30 -3.19 -6.49
N GLU A 372 -29.48 -2.22 -6.08
CA GLU A 372 -29.17 -1.85 -4.68
C GLU A 372 -28.04 -2.61 -3.93
N ASP A 373 -27.85 -3.92 -4.05
CA ASP A 373 -26.97 -4.66 -3.09
C ASP A 373 -25.60 -5.12 -3.63
N ASN A 374 -24.92 -4.29 -4.43
CA ASN A 374 -23.60 -4.65 -4.99
C ASN A 374 -22.40 -4.02 -4.29
N ARG A 375 -22.63 -3.25 -3.22
CA ARG A 375 -21.58 -2.65 -2.40
C ARG A 375 -21.84 -2.95 -0.93
N LEU A 376 -20.74 -2.96 -0.19
CA LEU A 376 -20.77 -3.13 1.24
C LEU A 376 -20.18 -1.91 1.92
N TYR A 377 -20.84 -1.51 3.00
CA TYR A 377 -20.48 -0.36 3.82
C TYR A 377 -20.23 -0.80 5.26
N MET A 378 -19.27 -0.16 5.91
CA MET A 378 -19.18 -0.13 7.36
C MET A 378 -19.60 1.25 7.85
N VAL A 379 -20.39 1.29 8.92
CA VAL A 379 -20.87 2.54 9.51
C VAL A 379 -20.60 2.56 11.00
N GLY A 380 -20.59 3.74 11.61
CA GLY A 380 -20.56 3.84 13.07
C GLY A 380 -20.74 5.28 13.54
N ILE A 381 -21.11 5.41 14.80
CA ILE A 381 -21.26 6.68 15.50
C ILE A 381 -20.21 6.80 16.60
N SER A 382 -19.59 7.97 16.73
CA SER A 382 -18.62 8.26 17.78
C SER A 382 -18.84 9.65 18.35
N THR A 383 -18.50 9.86 19.62
CA THR A 383 -18.43 11.21 20.20
C THR A 383 -17.41 12.06 19.46
N ALA A 384 -17.71 13.34 19.29
CA ALA A 384 -16.80 14.29 18.67
C ALA A 384 -15.60 14.56 19.59
N SER A 385 -14.41 14.57 19.01
CA SER A 385 -13.19 14.99 19.71
C SER A 385 -12.93 16.46 19.42
N LEU A 386 -13.08 17.35 20.41
CA LEU A 386 -12.85 18.80 20.24
C LEU A 386 -11.54 19.12 19.50
N GLU A 387 -10.50 18.31 19.62
CA GLU A 387 -9.17 18.56 19.04
C GLU A 387 -8.98 18.00 17.61
N LEU A 388 -9.70 16.95 17.23
CA LEU A 388 -9.65 16.38 15.86
C LEU A 388 -10.72 16.97 14.94
N ASP A 389 -11.85 17.38 15.52
CA ASP A 389 -13.11 17.54 14.81
C ASP A 389 -13.56 19.00 14.68
N VAL A 390 -13.09 19.87 15.58
CA VAL A 390 -13.36 21.32 15.57
C VAL A 390 -12.25 22.12 14.88
N VAL A 391 -11.03 21.56 14.80
CA VAL A 391 -9.94 22.13 14.01
C VAL A 391 -10.08 21.61 12.59
N ASP A 392 -10.62 22.46 11.70
CA ASP A 392 -10.66 22.22 10.25
C ASP A 392 -9.28 21.70 9.81
N THR A 393 -9.19 20.45 9.38
CA THR A 393 -7.91 19.84 8.93
C THR A 393 -7.31 20.59 7.74
N ASN A 394 -8.11 21.45 7.08
CA ASN A 394 -7.64 22.38 6.06
C ASN A 394 -6.86 23.59 6.63
N ASN A 395 -7.01 23.91 7.93
CA ASN A 395 -6.29 24.98 8.62
C ASN A 395 -4.95 24.52 9.23
N ARG A 396 -4.54 23.26 9.04
CA ARG A 396 -3.17 22.81 9.36
C ARG A 396 -2.13 23.27 8.33
N ILE A 397 -2.52 24.10 7.37
CA ILE A 397 -1.59 24.87 6.53
C ILE A 397 -1.96 26.35 6.69
N ALA A 398 -1.72 26.90 7.88
CA ALA A 398 -1.44 28.32 7.95
C ALA A 398 -0.08 28.51 7.26
N ASP A 399 -0.12 29.29 6.18
CA ASP A 399 0.98 29.68 5.31
C ASP A 399 2.06 30.41 6.13
N ASP A 400 2.98 29.64 6.72
CA ASP A 400 4.27 30.13 7.20
C ASP A 400 5.36 29.37 6.43
N SER A 401 5.56 29.81 5.19
CA SER A 401 6.40 29.20 4.14
C SER A 401 7.89 29.05 4.49
N SER A 402 8.30 29.29 5.74
CA SER A 402 9.65 29.00 6.27
C SER A 402 9.69 27.92 7.36
N GLY A 403 8.58 27.63 8.04
CA GLY A 403 8.53 26.69 9.17
C GLY A 403 8.22 25.24 8.79
N ASP A 404 7.47 25.03 7.71
CA ASP A 404 6.96 23.71 7.31
C ASP A 404 8.09 22.77 6.84
N ASP A 405 9.06 23.30 6.09
CA ASP A 405 10.19 22.49 5.62
C ASP A 405 11.16 22.10 6.73
N VAL A 406 11.39 22.98 7.71
CA VAL A 406 12.18 22.66 8.92
C VAL A 406 11.50 21.53 9.68
N SER A 407 10.18 21.64 9.89
CA SER A 407 9.39 20.61 10.56
C SER A 407 9.47 19.27 9.82
N ARG A 408 9.25 19.25 8.50
CA ARG A 408 9.28 18.03 7.69
C ARG A 408 10.64 17.33 7.73
N ALA A 409 11.72 18.08 7.53
CA ALA A 409 13.07 17.50 7.58
C ALA A 409 13.39 17.00 8.99
N TYR A 410 13.05 17.75 10.04
CA TYR A 410 13.21 17.33 11.44
C TYR A 410 12.59 15.96 11.70
N TYR A 411 11.33 15.77 11.31
CA TYR A 411 10.62 14.51 11.50
C TYR A 411 11.16 13.36 10.64
N LYS A 412 11.83 13.65 9.52
CA LYS A 412 12.52 12.62 8.72
C LYS A 412 13.73 12.03 9.46
N LEU A 413 14.56 12.85 10.08
CA LEU A 413 15.69 12.35 10.87
C LEU A 413 15.21 11.65 12.15
N LYS A 414 14.15 12.19 12.78
CA LYS A 414 13.45 11.50 13.89
C LYS A 414 12.99 10.10 13.51
N GLU A 415 12.31 9.98 12.38
CA GLU A 415 11.79 8.69 11.91
C GLU A 415 12.93 7.70 11.62
N ALA A 416 14.02 8.19 11.02
CA ALA A 416 15.20 7.42 10.69
C ALA A 416 15.84 6.81 11.94
N THR A 417 16.07 7.62 12.98
CA THR A 417 16.69 7.16 14.24
C THR A 417 15.78 6.21 15.01
N GLU A 418 14.50 6.54 15.18
CA GLU A 418 13.53 5.67 15.90
C GLU A 418 13.33 4.33 15.17
N THR A 419 13.35 4.34 13.82
CA THR A 419 13.25 3.10 13.04
C THR A 419 14.49 2.25 13.16
N TYR A 420 15.68 2.86 13.12
CA TYR A 420 16.94 2.17 13.33
C TYR A 420 17.02 1.57 14.75
N GLU A 421 16.61 2.32 15.78
CA GLU A 421 16.59 1.81 17.16
C GLU A 421 15.64 0.62 17.33
N ALA A 422 14.49 0.66 16.68
CA ALA A 422 13.55 -0.46 16.69
C ALA A 422 14.12 -1.72 16.02
N SER A 423 15.02 -1.56 15.04
CA SER A 423 15.65 -2.69 14.33
C SER A 423 16.91 -3.23 15.03
N ARG A 424 17.72 -2.35 15.63
CA ARG A 424 19.08 -2.66 16.12
C ARG A 424 19.26 -2.53 17.63
N GLY A 425 18.28 -1.99 18.33
CA GLY A 425 18.39 -1.57 19.73
C GLY A 425 18.79 -0.10 19.87
N ILE A 426 18.85 0.37 21.12
CA ILE A 426 19.11 1.77 21.47
C ILE A 426 20.44 2.23 20.88
N LEU A 427 20.47 3.46 20.34
CA LEU A 427 21.69 4.08 19.84
C LEU A 427 22.77 4.23 20.92
N ASP A 428 24.03 4.21 20.48
CA ASP A 428 25.17 4.38 21.37
C ASP A 428 25.08 5.71 22.16
N GLN A 429 25.22 5.63 23.48
CA GLN A 429 25.08 6.79 24.38
C GLN A 429 26.14 7.87 24.13
N ASP A 430 27.27 7.52 23.52
CA ASP A 430 28.36 8.44 23.17
C ASP A 430 28.03 9.34 21.95
N LEU A 431 26.93 9.08 21.25
CA LEU A 431 26.40 9.98 20.22
C LEU A 431 25.79 11.24 20.83
N TYR A 432 25.25 11.15 22.05
CA TYR A 432 24.67 12.31 22.73
C TYR A 432 25.75 13.26 23.21
N LYS A 433 25.50 14.57 23.06
CA LYS A 433 26.45 15.66 23.35
C LYS A 433 27.74 15.58 22.52
N SER A 434 27.70 14.88 21.39
CA SER A 434 28.81 14.76 20.45
C SER A 434 28.75 15.81 19.33
N ILE A 435 29.85 15.97 18.59
CA ILE A 435 29.91 16.87 17.43
C ILE A 435 29.22 16.23 16.23
N ALA A 436 28.35 16.98 15.58
CA ALA A 436 27.62 16.52 14.41
C ALA A 436 27.86 17.40 13.17
N LEU A 437 27.68 16.79 12.01
CA LEU A 437 27.79 17.44 10.71
C LEU A 437 26.56 17.09 9.87
N ASP A 438 25.89 18.13 9.35
CA ASP A 438 24.70 18.04 8.53
C ASP A 438 24.98 18.57 7.11
N CYS A 439 25.03 17.66 6.15
CA CYS A 439 25.24 17.95 4.74
C CYS A 439 23.92 18.12 3.99
N GLY A 440 23.78 19.24 3.26
CA GLY A 440 22.50 19.59 2.63
C GLY A 440 21.50 20.10 3.67
N SER A 441 21.99 20.92 4.60
CA SER A 441 21.29 21.25 5.84
C SER A 441 20.14 22.24 5.66
N ALA A 442 20.06 23.03 4.59
CA ALA A 442 19.01 24.05 4.46
C ALA A 442 17.61 23.42 4.26
N PRO A 443 16.56 23.90 4.95
CA PRO A 443 16.52 25.07 5.85
C PRO A 443 16.86 24.81 7.33
N GLY A 444 17.27 23.60 7.72
CA GLY A 444 17.86 23.31 9.04
C GLY A 444 17.13 22.28 9.89
N GLY A 445 16.21 21.48 9.33
CA GLY A 445 15.42 20.52 10.11
C GLY A 445 16.28 19.43 10.77
N TRP A 446 17.28 18.90 10.06
CA TRP A 446 18.21 17.88 10.59
C TRP A 446 19.16 18.50 11.62
N THR A 447 19.77 19.65 11.33
CA THR A 447 20.49 20.48 12.31
C THR A 447 19.71 20.66 13.61
N LYS A 448 18.45 21.09 13.53
CA LYS A 448 17.61 21.34 14.70
C LYS A 448 17.35 20.05 15.49
N TYR A 449 17.11 18.93 14.81
CA TYR A 449 16.93 17.63 15.45
C TYR A 449 18.17 17.18 16.21
N LEU A 450 19.36 17.34 15.63
CA LEU A 450 20.64 17.01 16.27
C LEU A 450 20.86 17.82 17.55
N ILE A 451 20.57 19.12 17.52
CA ILE A 451 20.68 19.99 18.69
C ILE A 451 19.66 19.60 19.78
N GLU A 452 18.39 19.40 19.41
CA GLU A 452 17.33 19.17 20.41
C GLU A 452 17.33 17.75 20.99
N ARG A 453 17.69 16.74 20.19
CA ARG A 453 17.55 15.32 20.58
C ARG A 453 18.86 14.65 20.92
N PHE A 454 19.91 14.91 20.14
CA PHE A 454 21.25 14.43 20.48
C PHE A 454 21.98 15.40 21.41
N HIS A 455 21.45 16.60 21.66
CA HIS A 455 22.11 17.62 22.49
C HIS A 455 23.51 17.98 21.99
N CYS A 456 23.72 17.92 20.68
CA CYS A 456 25.00 18.25 20.06
C CYS A 456 25.38 19.70 20.40
N PRO A 457 26.53 19.95 21.05
CA PRO A 457 26.96 21.30 21.43
C PRO A 457 27.43 22.12 20.22
N ASN A 458 27.76 21.44 19.12
CA ASN A 458 28.18 22.04 17.87
C ASN A 458 27.67 21.19 16.69
N VAL A 459 26.94 21.83 15.78
CA VAL A 459 26.48 21.21 14.53
C VAL A 459 26.95 22.04 13.34
N TYR A 460 27.89 21.47 12.58
CA TYR A 460 28.34 22.03 11.31
C TYR A 460 27.26 21.80 10.25
N SER A 461 26.50 22.85 9.95
CA SER A 461 25.39 22.83 8.99
C SER A 461 25.90 23.34 7.66
N ILE A 462 25.95 22.48 6.64
CA ILE A 462 26.61 22.77 5.37
C ILE A 462 25.56 22.77 4.26
N ASP A 463 25.34 23.93 3.66
CA ASP A 463 24.46 24.08 2.50
C ASP A 463 24.68 25.46 1.85
N PRO A 464 24.71 25.59 0.51
CA PRO A 464 24.69 26.91 -0.14
C PRO A 464 23.45 27.76 0.20
N GLY A 465 22.32 27.11 0.51
CA GLY A 465 21.08 27.72 0.94
C GLY A 465 21.15 28.31 2.35
N SER A 466 20.19 29.19 2.65
CA SER A 466 20.09 29.83 3.96
C SER A 466 19.33 28.93 4.95
N LEU A 467 19.81 28.87 6.19
CA LEU A 467 19.07 28.26 7.30
C LEU A 467 17.91 29.18 7.74
N ALA A 468 16.82 28.58 8.19
CA ALA A 468 15.70 29.32 8.77
C ALA A 468 16.13 30.03 10.07
N PRO A 469 15.55 31.19 10.41
CA PRO A 469 15.88 31.94 11.63
C PRO A 469 15.79 31.12 12.92
N SER A 470 14.85 30.16 12.96
CA SER A 470 14.66 29.25 14.10
C SER A 470 15.81 28.25 14.31
N VAL A 471 16.76 28.17 13.37
CA VAL A 471 17.93 27.28 13.42
C VAL A 471 19.22 28.08 13.36
N SER A 472 19.30 29.11 12.51
CA SER A 472 20.50 29.93 12.33
C SER A 472 20.87 30.75 13.57
N THR A 473 19.89 31.10 14.41
CA THR A 473 20.11 31.87 15.65
C THR A 473 20.51 31.01 16.84
N LEU A 474 20.49 29.67 16.72
CA LEU A 474 20.92 28.76 17.78
C LEU A 474 22.44 28.82 17.94
N LYS A 475 22.91 28.93 19.19
CA LYS A 475 24.34 29.09 19.51
C LYS A 475 25.19 27.87 19.11
N GLU A 476 24.56 26.70 19.05
CA GLU A 476 25.14 25.41 18.66
C GLU A 476 25.30 25.28 17.14
N THR A 477 24.60 26.10 16.35
CA THR A 477 24.67 26.04 14.88
C THR A 477 25.94 26.73 14.37
N ARG A 478 26.68 26.03 13.50
CA ARG A 478 27.78 26.58 12.70
C ARG A 478 27.44 26.43 11.23
N HIS A 479 26.85 27.47 10.63
CA HIS A 479 26.45 27.44 9.22
C HIS A 479 27.64 27.74 8.32
N LEU A 480 28.00 26.77 7.48
CA LEU A 480 28.95 26.93 6.38
C LEU A 480 28.13 27.03 5.08
N GLN A 481 27.91 28.27 4.62
CA GLN A 481 27.05 28.54 3.47
C GLN A 481 27.74 28.21 2.14
N MET A 482 28.01 26.93 1.90
CA MET A 482 28.77 26.41 0.77
C MET A 482 28.45 24.93 0.55
N LYS A 483 29.02 24.33 -0.50
CA LYS A 483 28.89 22.89 -0.74
C LYS A 483 29.90 22.10 0.10
N ILE A 484 29.62 20.82 0.34
CA ILE A 484 30.48 19.95 1.17
C ILE A 484 31.92 19.85 0.66
N GLN A 485 32.14 19.85 -0.66
CA GLN A 485 33.49 19.82 -1.23
C GLN A 485 34.34 21.04 -0.85
N ASP A 486 33.69 22.19 -0.64
CA ASP A 486 34.35 23.45 -0.29
C ASP A 486 34.50 23.58 1.23
N ALA A 487 33.54 23.01 1.99
CA ALA A 487 33.58 22.98 3.45
C ALA A 487 34.62 22.00 4.00
N LEU A 488 34.87 20.88 3.31
CA LEU A 488 35.73 19.81 3.84
C LEU A 488 37.16 20.27 4.17
N PRO A 489 37.87 21.04 3.31
CA PRO A 489 39.19 21.57 3.68
C PRO A 489 39.15 22.47 4.92
N ILE A 490 38.12 23.32 5.05
CA ILE A 490 37.95 24.23 6.20
C ILE A 490 37.76 23.44 7.49
N LEU A 491 36.94 22.39 7.44
CA LEU A 491 36.68 21.52 8.59
C LEU A 491 37.91 20.70 9.01
N LEU A 492 38.78 20.35 8.07
CA LEU A 492 40.04 19.65 8.35
C LEU A 492 41.11 20.55 8.99
N GLU A 493 40.95 21.87 8.91
CA GLU A 493 41.80 22.85 9.59
C GLU A 493 41.21 23.27 10.97
N ASP A 494 39.93 22.96 11.22
CA ASP A 494 39.27 23.22 12.49
C ASP A 494 39.57 22.07 13.49
N GLU A 495 40.36 22.38 14.52
CA GLU A 495 40.68 21.44 15.61
C GLU A 495 39.42 20.96 16.37
N GLY A 496 38.34 21.73 16.36
CA GLY A 496 37.05 21.36 16.93
C GLY A 496 36.26 20.35 16.10
N ALA A 497 36.60 20.19 14.81
CA ALA A 497 35.94 19.25 13.92
C ALA A 497 36.82 18.03 13.60
N THR A 498 38.10 18.23 13.35
CA THR A 498 39.03 17.20 12.86
C THR A 498 39.16 16.04 13.86
N GLY A 499 38.72 14.85 13.44
CA GLY A 499 38.72 13.63 14.26
C GLY A 499 37.63 13.58 15.32
N GLN A 500 36.75 14.59 15.37
CA GLN A 500 35.75 14.76 16.43
C GLN A 500 34.30 14.52 15.96
N VAL A 501 34.04 14.56 14.64
CA VAL A 501 32.67 14.39 14.11
C VAL A 501 32.19 12.96 14.35
N LYS A 502 31.23 12.81 15.27
CA LYS A 502 30.63 11.53 15.69
C LYS A 502 29.34 11.20 14.96
N ILE A 503 28.64 12.21 14.45
CA ILE A 503 27.39 12.05 13.70
C ILE A 503 27.53 12.74 12.33
N TRP A 504 27.37 11.98 11.25
CA TRP A 504 27.31 12.47 9.88
C TRP A 504 25.91 12.25 9.31
N VAL A 505 25.17 13.31 9.05
CA VAL A 505 23.88 13.20 8.36
C VAL A 505 23.93 13.91 7.01
N SER A 506 23.27 13.34 6.02
CA SER A 506 23.15 13.96 4.69
C SER A 506 21.79 13.73 4.04
N ASP A 507 21.09 14.83 3.74
CA ASP A 507 19.91 14.83 2.84
C ASP A 507 20.19 15.59 1.54
N MET A 508 21.46 15.73 1.15
CA MET A 508 21.87 16.40 -0.07
C MET A 508 21.11 15.89 -1.31
N CYS A 509 20.79 16.80 -2.23
CA CYS A 509 20.25 16.46 -3.54
C CYS A 509 21.40 16.46 -4.56
N LEU A 510 21.95 15.27 -4.82
CA LEU A 510 23.09 15.08 -5.73
C LEU A 510 22.63 14.56 -7.08
N HIS A 511 23.42 14.82 -8.13
CA HIS A 511 23.14 14.31 -9.47
C HIS A 511 23.36 12.80 -9.56
N ASP A 512 24.41 12.31 -8.90
CA ASP A 512 24.66 10.88 -8.70
C ASP A 512 24.46 10.54 -7.23
N MET A 513 23.64 9.53 -6.97
CA MET A 513 23.40 9.00 -5.62
C MET A 513 24.69 8.47 -4.99
N GLY A 514 25.62 7.94 -5.78
CA GLY A 514 26.90 7.40 -5.30
C GLY A 514 27.78 8.45 -4.61
N GLU A 515 27.62 9.73 -4.97
CA GLU A 515 28.37 10.84 -4.37
C GLU A 515 28.08 10.99 -2.87
N GLN A 516 26.90 10.57 -2.38
CA GLN A 516 26.59 10.56 -0.95
C GLN A 516 27.59 9.73 -0.16
N VAL A 517 27.88 8.51 -0.65
CA VAL A 517 28.83 7.59 -0.04
C VAL A 517 30.27 8.06 -0.25
N ASP A 518 30.58 8.64 -1.41
CA ASP A 518 31.92 9.15 -1.69
C ASP A 518 32.33 10.28 -0.75
N HIS A 519 31.44 11.21 -0.43
CA HIS A 519 31.71 12.27 0.54
C HIS A 519 31.93 11.74 1.96
N LEU A 520 31.12 10.78 2.42
CA LEU A 520 31.29 10.12 3.72
C LEU A 520 32.65 9.41 3.81
N LEU A 521 32.99 8.60 2.80
CA LEU A 521 34.25 7.87 2.75
C LEU A 521 35.47 8.80 2.66
N LEU A 522 35.35 9.90 1.91
CA LEU A 522 36.40 10.91 1.82
C LEU A 522 36.63 11.60 3.17
N ALA A 523 35.56 12.00 3.86
CA ALA A 523 35.63 12.58 5.20
C ALA A 523 36.30 11.62 6.19
N LYS A 524 35.95 10.31 6.13
CA LYS A 524 36.61 9.28 6.94
C LYS A 524 38.11 9.18 6.63
N LYS A 525 38.45 9.03 5.34
CA LYS A 525 39.84 8.89 4.88
C LYS A 525 40.71 10.09 5.23
N LYS A 526 40.13 11.30 5.24
CA LYS A 526 40.83 12.53 5.59
C LYS A 526 40.96 12.77 7.10
N GLY A 527 40.37 11.90 7.94
CA GLY A 527 40.46 11.99 9.38
C GLY A 527 39.48 12.99 10.01
N LEU A 528 38.41 13.38 9.31
CA LEU A 528 37.39 14.26 9.89
C LEU A 528 36.52 13.51 10.91
N LEU A 529 36.17 12.26 10.62
CA LEU A 529 35.25 11.47 11.46
C LEU A 529 35.97 10.84 12.65
N ALA A 530 35.31 10.89 13.81
CA ALA A 530 35.71 10.14 14.99
C ALA A 530 35.63 8.61 14.75
N PRO A 531 36.27 7.78 15.60
CA PRO A 531 36.03 6.35 15.63
C PRO A 531 34.55 6.04 15.92
N ASN A 532 34.02 4.99 15.28
CA ASN A 532 32.61 4.58 15.39
C ASN A 532 31.64 5.76 15.17
N ALA A 533 31.80 6.47 14.05
CA ALA A 533 30.91 7.57 13.70
C ALA A 533 29.59 7.03 13.16
N PHE A 534 28.47 7.54 13.66
CA PHE A 534 27.12 7.22 13.19
C PHE A 534 26.81 8.03 11.93
N PHE A 535 26.14 7.41 10.95
CA PHE A 535 25.72 8.11 9.75
C PHE A 535 24.26 7.84 9.36
N VAL A 536 23.64 8.86 8.74
CA VAL A 536 22.31 8.78 8.11
C VAL A 536 22.36 9.45 6.74
N LEU A 537 22.13 8.70 5.67
CA LEU A 537 22.17 9.18 4.29
C LEU A 537 20.82 9.01 3.62
N THR A 538 20.27 10.06 3.01
CA THR A 538 19.15 9.90 2.07
C THR A 538 19.69 9.71 0.65
N LEU A 539 19.35 8.56 0.06
CA LEU A 539 19.66 8.20 -1.31
C LEU A 539 18.44 8.46 -2.22
N LYS A 540 18.63 9.32 -3.24
CA LYS A 540 17.58 9.73 -4.18
C LYS A 540 17.73 8.99 -5.52
N CYS A 541 16.83 8.05 -5.80
CA CYS A 541 16.83 7.24 -7.01
C CYS A 541 16.24 8.03 -8.19
N VAL A 542 17.09 8.34 -9.17
CA VAL A 542 16.70 9.12 -10.36
C VAL A 542 16.29 8.26 -11.56
N VAL A 543 16.59 6.95 -11.54
CA VAL A 543 16.25 5.99 -12.61
C VAL A 543 15.27 4.95 -12.11
N GLY A 544 14.29 4.58 -12.93
CA GLY A 544 13.30 3.54 -12.63
C GLY A 544 11.99 4.06 -12.04
N HIS A 545 11.00 3.16 -11.91
CA HIS A 545 9.65 3.52 -11.49
C HIS A 545 9.03 2.53 -10.48
N SER A 546 9.75 1.50 -10.06
CA SER A 546 9.26 0.49 -9.12
C SER A 546 10.09 0.47 -7.83
N LYS A 547 9.44 0.07 -6.73
CA LYS A 547 10.08 -0.17 -5.43
C LYS A 547 11.31 -1.08 -5.59
N SER A 548 11.15 -2.22 -6.25
CA SER A 548 12.24 -3.17 -6.47
C SER A 548 13.41 -2.58 -7.25
N ALA A 549 13.15 -1.77 -8.28
CA ALA A 549 14.22 -1.14 -9.05
C ALA A 549 14.99 -0.09 -8.25
N PHE A 550 14.30 0.63 -7.36
CA PHE A 550 14.94 1.57 -6.44
C PHE A 550 15.76 0.84 -5.37
N ASP A 551 15.21 -0.22 -4.77
CA ASP A 551 15.89 -1.03 -3.76
C ASP A 551 17.18 -1.64 -4.33
N SER A 552 17.13 -2.23 -5.53
CA SER A 552 18.31 -2.78 -6.20
C SER A 552 19.38 -1.74 -6.59
N GLN A 553 19.01 -0.47 -6.75
CA GLN A 553 20.00 0.61 -6.95
C GLN A 553 20.69 0.96 -5.64
N VAL A 554 19.93 1.08 -4.57
CA VAL A 554 20.44 1.39 -3.23
C VAL A 554 21.34 0.27 -2.73
N GLU A 555 20.98 -0.99 -2.95
CA GLU A 555 21.83 -2.15 -2.63
C GLU A 555 23.23 -2.03 -3.25
N LYS A 556 23.35 -1.61 -4.51
CA LYS A 556 24.66 -1.42 -5.16
C LYS A 556 25.49 -0.32 -4.49
N ILE A 557 24.84 0.73 -4.01
CA ILE A 557 25.52 1.82 -3.28
C ILE A 557 25.94 1.36 -1.89
N VAL A 558 25.13 0.54 -1.21
CA VAL A 558 25.48 -0.08 0.07
C VAL A 558 26.63 -1.09 -0.10
N ASP A 559 26.64 -1.87 -1.19
CA ASP A 559 27.76 -2.78 -1.51
C ASP A 559 29.07 -2.00 -1.70
N LYS A 560 29.03 -0.85 -2.38
CA LYS A 560 30.19 0.05 -2.53
C LYS A 560 30.70 0.52 -1.15
N LEU A 561 29.80 0.82 -0.22
CA LEU A 561 30.13 1.22 1.14
C LEU A 561 30.88 0.09 1.89
N HIS A 562 30.48 -1.17 1.71
CA HIS A 562 31.12 -2.33 2.35
C HIS A 562 32.45 -2.78 1.70
N ILE A 563 32.58 -2.65 0.38
CA ILE A 563 33.79 -3.11 -0.35
C ILE A 563 34.98 -2.17 -0.13
N THR A 564 34.73 -0.94 0.31
CA THR A 564 35.78 0.06 0.50
C THR A 564 36.69 -0.30 1.69
N LEU A 565 37.82 -0.95 1.41
CA LEU A 565 38.80 -1.48 2.37
C LEU A 565 39.31 -0.47 3.43
N SER A 566 39.17 0.83 3.21
CA SER A 566 39.62 1.89 4.11
C SER A 566 38.61 2.29 5.19
N ALA A 567 37.43 1.67 5.25
CA ALA A 567 36.41 1.98 6.25
C ALA A 567 35.74 0.68 6.74
N ASN A 568 35.75 0.45 8.05
CA ASN A 568 35.01 -0.68 8.62
C ASN A 568 33.57 -0.23 8.90
N VAL A 569 32.64 -0.60 8.02
CA VAL A 569 31.23 -0.19 8.10
C VAL A 569 30.39 -1.31 8.70
N VAL A 570 29.65 -1.01 9.76
CA VAL A 570 28.88 -1.99 10.53
C VAL A 570 27.45 -1.52 10.79
N GLY A 571 26.54 -2.48 10.97
CA GLY A 571 25.15 -2.20 11.31
C GLY A 571 24.38 -1.43 10.22
N VAL A 572 24.74 -1.59 8.95
CA VAL A 572 24.08 -0.85 7.87
C VAL A 572 22.68 -1.39 7.63
N GLU A 573 21.69 -0.51 7.69
CA GLU A 573 20.31 -0.80 7.32
C GLU A 573 19.78 0.21 6.30
N THR A 574 18.84 -0.25 5.47
CA THR A 574 18.18 0.58 4.46
C THR A 574 16.68 0.58 4.72
N PHE A 575 16.12 1.77 4.89
CA PHE A 575 14.70 1.98 5.10
C PHE A 575 14.05 2.75 3.95
N HIS A 576 12.80 2.41 3.67
CA HIS A 576 11.88 3.35 3.05
C HIS A 576 11.06 3.95 4.19
N LEU A 577 11.18 5.24 4.44
CA LEU A 577 10.50 5.95 5.53
C LEU A 577 9.11 6.49 5.05
N PHE A 578 8.21 6.84 5.97
CA PHE A 578 6.99 7.61 5.70
C PHE A 578 7.29 9.00 5.15
N SER A 579 8.36 9.62 5.65
CA SER A 579 8.87 10.90 5.17
C SER A 579 9.56 10.82 3.80
N ASN A 580 10.02 9.64 3.38
CA ASN A 580 10.62 9.43 2.06
C ASN A 580 9.59 9.54 0.92
N ARG A 581 10.05 10.10 -0.21
CA ARG A 581 9.35 9.95 -1.49
C ARG A 581 9.49 8.51 -2.02
N SER A 582 8.72 8.15 -3.05
CA SER A 582 8.75 6.80 -3.63
C SER A 582 10.14 6.37 -4.11
N GLY A 583 10.89 7.31 -4.69
CA GLY A 583 12.27 7.13 -5.15
C GLY A 583 13.34 7.44 -4.10
N GLU A 584 13.02 7.55 -2.82
CA GLU A 584 14.00 7.82 -1.77
C GLU A 584 14.15 6.62 -0.85
N ARG A 585 15.38 6.34 -0.41
CA ARG A 585 15.69 5.44 0.70
C ARG A 585 16.62 6.15 1.67
N THR A 586 16.55 5.75 2.94
CA THR A 586 17.44 6.24 3.98
C THR A 586 18.32 5.09 4.45
N VAL A 587 19.63 5.29 4.38
CA VAL A 587 20.65 4.31 4.76
C VAL A 587 21.31 4.79 6.05
N ILE A 588 21.39 3.92 7.05
CA ILE A 588 21.83 4.24 8.40
C ILE A 588 22.85 3.20 8.84
N GLY A 589 23.88 3.61 9.57
CA GLY A 589 24.85 2.66 10.14
C GLY A 589 26.01 3.37 10.84
N TYR A 590 27.09 2.63 11.06
CA TYR A 590 28.30 3.13 11.69
C TYR A 590 29.53 2.92 10.81
N ILE A 591 30.46 3.87 10.85
CA ILE A 591 31.74 3.81 10.14
C ILE A 591 32.91 3.96 11.14
N ASN A 592 33.77 2.95 11.17
CA ASN A 592 34.94 2.85 12.06
C ASN A 592 36.24 3.25 11.40
#